data_AF-R7SF59-F1
#
_entry.id   AF-R7SF59-F1
#
_cell.length_a   1.000
_cell.length_b   1.000
_cell.length_c   1.000
_cell.angle_alpha   90.00
_cell.angle_beta   90.00
_cell.angle_gamma   90.00
#
_symmetry.space_group_name_H-M   'P 1'
#
loop_
_entity.id
_entity.type
_entity.pdbx_description
1 polymer ?
#
loop_
_entity_poly.entity_id
_entity_poly.type
_entity_poly.pdbx_seq_one_letter_code
_entity_poly.pdbx_strand_id
1 'polypeptide(L)'
;LAVTNAFEGTVFVNANFSAQMTATDYVTQLFPLFNQAQIEETVQQYTNIGLNTVNDQAIAIMGESIFICPTYRLLSAFPGRSHKGLFAVPPGEHGNDVAYYFPGTIGPPFKNPQFSASFSGSFLGFVKFGDPNIHPVNNDITPAWKTFSQGNTEMLFNRTEDFQPDIRPFTTDPALLERCESVQILFFTGSIDRLGY
;
A
#
# COMPACT_ATOMS: atom_id res chain seq x y z
N LEU A 1 -2.68 -1.80 -13.35
CA LEU A 1 -1.57 -2.11 -12.44
C LEU A 1 -1.55 -1.05 -11.34
N ALA A 2 -1.51 -1.44 -10.07
CA ALA A 2 -1.34 -0.51 -8.95
C ALA A 2 -0.33 -1.09 -7.95
N VAL A 3 0.55 -0.24 -7.41
CA VAL A 3 1.57 -0.61 -6.43
C VAL A 3 1.51 0.36 -5.27
N THR A 4 1.71 -0.18 -4.06
CA THR A 4 1.88 0.59 -2.83
C THR A 4 3.14 0.12 -2.14
N ASN A 5 3.69 0.96 -1.29
CA ASN A 5 4.86 0.65 -0.48
C ASN A 5 4.42 0.04 0.86
N ALA A 6 5.28 -0.72 1.52
CA ALA A 6 4.94 -1.40 2.78
C ALA A 6 4.61 -0.44 3.92
N PHE A 7 5.21 0.74 3.92
CA PHE A 7 5.10 1.75 4.97
C PHE A 7 4.74 3.14 4.40
N GLU A 8 3.61 3.23 3.70
CA GLU A 8 3.13 4.46 3.04
C GLU A 8 2.98 5.64 4.00
N GLY A 9 2.60 5.40 5.25
CA GLY A 9 2.31 6.48 6.20
C GLY A 9 3.53 7.13 6.84
N THR A 10 4.69 6.46 6.86
CA THR A 10 5.81 6.80 7.76
C THR A 10 6.29 8.24 7.59
N VAL A 11 6.49 8.69 6.35
CA VAL A 11 7.04 10.02 6.05
C VAL A 11 6.04 11.16 6.30
N PHE A 12 4.77 10.84 6.49
CA PHE A 12 3.70 11.80 6.72
C PHE A 12 3.36 11.97 8.20
N VAL A 13 3.88 11.11 9.07
CA VAL A 13 3.65 11.16 10.52
C VAL A 13 4.87 11.71 11.22
N ASN A 14 4.69 12.80 11.96
CA ASN A 14 5.74 13.31 12.82
C ASN A 14 5.73 12.56 14.16
N ALA A 15 6.76 11.75 14.38
CA ALA A 15 6.89 10.90 15.56
C ALA A 15 6.91 11.67 16.89
N ASN A 16 7.46 12.90 16.91
CA ASN A 16 7.49 13.71 18.14
C ASN A 16 6.09 14.22 18.52
N PHE A 17 5.25 14.51 17.53
CA PHE A 17 3.88 14.94 17.78
C PHE A 17 2.95 13.76 18.07
N SER A 18 3.00 12.70 17.26
CA SER A 18 2.13 11.53 17.45
C SER A 18 2.36 10.82 18.78
N ALA A 19 3.61 10.80 19.29
CA ALA A 19 3.93 10.23 20.60
C ALA A 19 3.33 10.99 21.79
N GLN A 20 2.87 12.22 21.60
CA GLN A 20 2.21 13.04 22.63
C GLN A 20 0.69 13.03 22.51
N MET A 21 0.13 12.28 21.54
CA MET A 21 -1.29 12.22 21.25
C MET A 21 -1.89 10.89 21.69
N THR A 22 -3.21 10.82 21.78
CA THR A 22 -3.94 9.55 21.71
C THR A 22 -4.28 9.20 20.26
N ALA A 23 -4.59 7.93 19.99
CA ALA A 23 -5.12 7.52 18.68
C ALA A 23 -6.40 8.31 18.32
N THR A 24 -7.26 8.58 19.31
CA THR A 24 -8.47 9.39 19.16
C THR A 24 -8.15 10.82 18.72
N ASP A 25 -7.16 11.47 19.35
CA ASP A 25 -6.74 12.82 18.95
C ASP A 25 -6.23 12.83 17.51
N TYR A 26 -5.48 11.78 17.13
CA TYR A 26 -4.91 11.66 15.79
C TYR A 26 -5.99 11.50 14.73
N VAL A 27 -6.93 10.58 14.92
CA VAL A 27 -8.07 10.36 14.02
C VAL A 27 -8.94 11.61 13.91
N THR A 28 -9.21 12.28 15.04
CA THR A 28 -10.02 13.51 15.06
C THR A 28 -9.39 14.63 14.23
N GLN A 29 -8.07 14.77 14.30
CA GLN A 29 -7.35 15.79 13.53
C GLN A 29 -7.20 15.42 12.05
N LEU A 30 -6.98 14.14 11.76
CA LEU A 30 -6.84 13.65 10.38
C LEU A 30 -8.17 13.69 9.62
N PHE A 31 -9.29 13.38 10.31
CA PHE A 31 -10.64 13.34 9.74
C PHE A 31 -11.60 14.29 10.48
N PRO A 32 -11.47 15.61 10.27
CA PRO A 32 -12.23 16.63 11.02
C PRO A 32 -13.74 16.60 10.76
N LEU A 33 -14.21 15.81 9.80
CA LEU A 33 -15.63 15.66 9.48
C LEU A 33 -16.26 14.42 10.11
N PHE A 34 -15.48 13.54 10.73
CA PHE A 34 -16.00 12.36 11.41
C PHE A 34 -16.76 12.77 12.67
N ASN A 35 -17.89 12.11 12.91
CA ASN A 35 -18.57 12.18 14.19
C ASN A 35 -17.89 11.26 15.22
N GLN A 36 -18.33 11.33 16.48
CA GLN A 36 -17.74 10.57 17.58
C GLN A 36 -17.73 9.05 17.33
N ALA A 37 -18.82 8.49 16.80
CA ALA A 37 -18.92 7.07 16.52
C ALA A 37 -17.93 6.63 15.42
N GLN A 38 -17.78 7.44 14.37
CA GLN A 38 -16.82 7.18 13.29
C GLN A 38 -15.36 7.25 13.78
N ILE A 39 -15.07 8.17 14.70
CA ILE A 39 -13.74 8.27 15.34
C ILE A 39 -13.46 7.02 16.16
N GLU A 40 -14.38 6.61 17.03
CA GLU A 40 -14.26 5.43 17.87
C GLU A 40 -14.09 4.15 17.04
N GLU A 41 -14.91 3.99 16.00
CA GLU A 41 -14.82 2.86 15.07
C GLU A 41 -13.46 2.84 14.37
N THR A 42 -12.98 3.98 13.88
CA THR A 42 -11.64 4.06 13.26
C THR A 42 -10.55 3.67 14.24
N VAL A 43 -10.54 4.22 15.46
CA VAL A 43 -9.53 3.87 16.48
C VAL A 43 -9.55 2.37 16.80
N GLN A 44 -10.74 1.77 16.87
CA GLN A 44 -10.90 0.35 17.16
C GLN A 44 -10.23 -0.54 16.11
N GLN A 45 -10.30 -0.19 14.83
CA GLN A 45 -9.66 -0.95 13.74
C GLN A 45 -8.12 -1.05 13.90
N TYR A 46 -7.48 -0.09 14.57
CA TYR A 46 -6.02 -0.05 14.75
C TYR A 46 -5.58 -0.37 16.18
N THR A 47 -6.51 -0.84 17.03
CA THR A 47 -6.22 -1.23 18.41
C THR A 47 -6.04 -2.75 18.52
N ASN A 48 -5.04 -3.19 19.28
CA ASN A 48 -4.74 -4.61 19.53
C ASN A 48 -4.38 -5.45 18.29
N ILE A 49 -3.91 -4.83 17.20
CA ILE A 49 -3.47 -5.52 15.97
C ILE A 49 -1.95 -5.66 15.84
N GLY A 50 -1.21 -5.58 16.96
CA GLY A 50 0.25 -5.66 16.98
C GLY A 50 0.99 -4.32 16.77
N LEU A 51 0.26 -3.20 16.72
CA LEU A 51 0.82 -1.85 16.76
C LEU A 51 1.03 -1.43 18.23
N ASN A 52 2.28 -1.17 18.62
CA ASN A 52 2.66 -1.05 20.03
C ASN A 52 2.64 0.40 20.55
N THR A 53 2.67 1.39 19.65
CA THR A 53 2.69 2.81 20.01
C THR A 53 1.63 3.58 19.24
N VAL A 54 1.24 4.75 19.76
CA VAL A 54 0.35 5.68 19.04
C VAL A 54 0.99 6.14 17.72
N ASN A 55 2.33 6.23 17.67
CA ASN A 55 3.03 6.51 16.43
C ASN A 55 2.83 5.41 15.39
N ASP A 56 2.93 4.13 15.77
CA ASP A 56 2.71 3.01 14.85
C ASP A 56 1.26 2.99 14.35
N GLN A 57 0.30 3.27 15.24
CA GLN A 57 -1.11 3.43 14.89
C GLN A 57 -1.32 4.59 13.91
N ALA A 58 -0.73 5.75 14.16
CA ALA A 58 -0.82 6.91 13.30
C ALA A 58 -0.24 6.63 11.90
N ILE A 59 0.91 5.94 11.83
CA ILE A 59 1.53 5.53 10.56
C ILE A 59 0.61 4.59 9.79
N ALA A 60 0.04 3.58 10.46
CA ALA A 60 -0.89 2.65 9.83
C ALA A 60 -2.15 3.37 9.34
N ILE A 61 -2.79 4.18 10.19
CA ILE A 61 -3.98 4.97 9.83
C ILE A 61 -3.71 5.86 8.62
N MET A 62 -2.61 6.61 8.62
CA MET A 62 -2.23 7.50 7.52
C MET A 62 -1.98 6.73 6.22
N GLY A 63 -1.18 5.67 6.27
CA GLY A 63 -0.85 4.87 5.10
C GLY A 63 -2.05 4.12 4.53
N GLU A 64 -2.83 3.49 5.40
CA GLU A 64 -3.99 2.68 5.02
C GLU A 64 -5.12 3.55 4.48
N SER A 65 -5.46 4.65 5.14
CA SER A 65 -6.59 5.50 4.73
C SER A 65 -6.35 6.29 3.44
N ILE A 66 -5.11 6.70 3.16
CA ILE A 66 -4.79 7.59 2.03
C ILE A 66 -4.27 6.83 0.80
N PHE A 67 -3.53 5.73 0.99
CA PHE A 67 -2.84 5.04 -0.11
C PHE A 67 -3.31 3.59 -0.29
N ILE A 68 -3.19 2.77 0.76
CA ILE A 68 -3.36 1.31 0.65
C ILE A 68 -4.83 0.94 0.42
N CYS A 69 -5.74 1.38 1.29
CA CYS A 69 -7.16 1.04 1.17
C CYS A 69 -7.81 1.65 -0.09
N PRO A 70 -7.56 2.91 -0.47
CA PRO A 70 -8.04 3.43 -1.75
C PRO A 70 -7.55 2.62 -2.95
N THR A 71 -6.33 2.05 -2.88
CA THR A 71 -5.82 1.17 -3.92
C THR A 71 -6.66 -0.10 -4.05
N TYR A 72 -6.99 -0.78 -2.95
CA TYR A 72 -7.90 -1.94 -3.02
C TYR A 72 -9.27 -1.57 -3.58
N ARG A 73 -9.82 -0.40 -3.21
CA ARG A 73 -11.09 0.08 -3.80
C ARG A 73 -10.97 0.24 -5.30
N LEU A 74 -9.90 0.89 -5.77
CA LEU A 74 -9.66 1.08 -7.20
C LEU A 74 -9.55 -0.25 -7.94
N LEU A 75 -8.80 -1.21 -7.39
CA LEU A 75 -8.65 -2.55 -7.99
C LEU A 75 -9.98 -3.30 -8.09
N SER A 76 -10.86 -3.16 -7.09
CA SER A 76 -12.19 -3.77 -7.08
C SER A 76 -13.10 -3.27 -8.21
N ALA A 77 -12.87 -2.06 -8.71
CA ALA A 77 -13.62 -1.49 -9.83
C ALA A 77 -13.23 -2.11 -11.20
N PHE A 78 -12.13 -2.87 -11.27
CA PHE A 78 -11.62 -3.50 -12.50
C PHE A 78 -11.39 -5.01 -12.31
N PRO A 79 -12.43 -5.80 -11.98
CA PRO A 79 -12.30 -7.23 -11.74
C PRO A 79 -11.77 -7.95 -12.99
N GLY A 80 -10.86 -8.90 -12.79
CA GLY A 80 -10.22 -9.67 -13.86
C GLY A 80 -9.26 -8.88 -14.76
N ARG A 81 -8.99 -7.60 -14.44
CA ARG A 81 -8.09 -6.73 -15.24
C ARG A 81 -7.08 -5.96 -14.40
N SER A 82 -7.19 -6.05 -13.07
CA SER A 82 -6.36 -5.30 -12.13
C SER A 82 -5.29 -6.20 -11.52
N HIS A 83 -4.09 -5.65 -11.35
CA HIS A 83 -2.93 -6.33 -10.73
C HIS A 83 -2.43 -5.44 -9.60
N LYS A 84 -2.20 -6.03 -8.42
CA LYS A 84 -1.70 -5.35 -7.23
C LYS A 84 -0.29 -5.79 -6.91
N GLY A 85 0.60 -4.85 -6.63
CA GLY A 85 1.95 -5.12 -6.17
C GLY A 85 2.25 -4.42 -4.85
N LEU A 86 3.19 -4.97 -4.11
CA LEU A 86 3.68 -4.42 -2.85
C LEU A 86 5.20 -4.21 -2.97
N PHE A 87 5.64 -2.97 -2.90
CA PHE A 87 7.06 -2.66 -2.77
C PHE A 87 7.46 -2.66 -1.29
N ALA A 88 8.36 -3.55 -0.91
CA ALA A 88 8.74 -3.78 0.48
C ALA A 88 10.25 -3.75 0.73
N VAL A 89 11.06 -3.31 -0.24
CA VAL A 89 12.51 -3.15 -0.03
C VAL A 89 12.73 -2.13 1.10
N PRO A 90 13.43 -2.49 2.20
CA PRO A 90 13.59 -1.58 3.33
C PRO A 90 14.26 -0.25 2.96
N PRO A 91 13.75 0.89 3.46
CA PRO A 91 12.74 0.99 4.53
C PRO A 91 11.28 0.89 4.04
N GLY A 92 11.02 0.80 2.74
CA GLY A 92 9.68 0.57 2.19
C GLY A 92 8.71 1.74 2.39
N GLU A 93 9.23 2.95 2.51
CA GLU A 93 8.44 4.16 2.76
C GLU A 93 7.86 4.73 1.47
N HIS A 94 6.88 5.64 1.61
CA HIS A 94 6.28 6.34 0.47
C HIS A 94 7.33 6.93 -0.48
N GLY A 95 7.18 6.64 -1.77
CA GLY A 95 8.05 7.12 -2.85
C GLY A 95 9.41 6.41 -2.98
N ASN A 96 9.75 5.46 -2.11
CA ASN A 96 11.01 4.71 -2.21
C ASN A 96 11.10 3.84 -3.48
N ASP A 97 9.95 3.45 -4.03
CA ASP A 97 9.82 2.72 -5.28
C ASP A 97 10.09 3.58 -6.53
N VAL A 98 10.04 4.91 -6.42
CA VAL A 98 10.24 5.84 -7.55
C VAL A 98 11.58 5.66 -8.25
N ALA A 99 12.64 5.44 -7.47
CA ALA A 99 13.98 5.21 -8.02
C ALA A 99 14.11 3.88 -8.79
N TYR A 100 13.13 2.99 -8.71
CA TYR A 100 13.08 1.75 -9.48
C TYR A 100 12.26 1.90 -10.76
N TYR A 101 11.28 2.82 -10.80
CA TYR A 101 10.64 3.22 -12.06
C TYR A 101 11.58 4.05 -12.93
N PHE A 102 12.26 5.02 -12.29
CA PHE A 102 13.07 6.04 -12.97
C PHE A 102 14.44 6.15 -12.29
N PRO A 103 15.39 5.25 -12.61
CA PRO A 103 16.66 5.14 -11.87
C PRO A 103 17.59 6.35 -11.96
N GLY A 104 17.37 7.27 -12.90
CA GLY A 104 18.21 8.46 -13.06
C GLY A 104 19.70 8.12 -13.16
N THR A 105 20.56 8.98 -12.61
CA THR A 105 22.03 8.79 -12.61
C THR A 105 22.55 8.04 -11.38
N ILE A 106 21.89 8.17 -10.22
CA ILE A 106 22.35 7.60 -8.95
C ILE A 106 21.88 6.14 -8.79
N GLY A 107 20.75 5.79 -9.39
CA GLY A 107 20.09 4.49 -9.26
C GLY A 107 19.38 4.30 -7.92
N PRO A 108 18.62 3.20 -7.78
CA PRO A 108 17.97 2.86 -6.52
C PRO A 108 18.98 2.48 -5.41
N PRO A 109 18.60 2.61 -4.12
CA PRO A 109 19.46 2.20 -3.00
C PRO A 109 19.82 0.71 -3.02
N PHE A 110 18.84 -0.17 -3.28
CA PHE A 110 19.13 -1.60 -3.51
C PHE A 110 19.48 -1.82 -4.98
N LYS A 111 20.79 -1.87 -5.26
CA LYS A 111 21.36 -2.05 -6.59
C LYS A 111 21.46 -3.52 -6.96
N ASN A 112 20.35 -4.11 -7.40
CA ASN A 112 20.33 -5.47 -7.94
C ASN A 112 19.72 -5.46 -9.35
N PRO A 113 20.45 -5.87 -10.40
CA PRO A 113 19.98 -5.78 -11.77
C PRO A 113 18.78 -6.68 -12.06
N GLN A 114 18.67 -7.82 -11.38
CA GLN A 114 17.54 -8.75 -11.52
C GLN A 114 16.29 -8.19 -10.86
N PHE A 115 16.44 -7.57 -9.67
CA PHE A 115 15.34 -6.83 -9.03
C PHE A 115 14.85 -5.67 -9.90
N SER A 116 15.77 -4.82 -10.39
CA SER A 116 15.42 -3.68 -11.24
C SER A 116 14.76 -4.12 -12.54
N ALA A 117 15.26 -5.18 -13.18
CA ALA A 117 14.64 -5.74 -14.38
C ALA A 117 13.22 -6.25 -14.11
N SER A 118 13.01 -6.93 -12.99
CA SER A 118 11.71 -7.50 -12.62
C SER A 118 10.69 -6.41 -12.27
N PHE A 119 11.08 -5.45 -11.43
CA PHE A 119 10.19 -4.36 -11.00
C PHE A 119 9.85 -3.44 -12.17
N SER A 120 10.85 -2.82 -12.82
CA SER A 120 10.59 -1.91 -13.95
C SER A 120 10.06 -2.63 -15.19
N GLY A 121 10.49 -3.87 -15.43
CA GLY A 121 10.05 -4.70 -16.56
C GLY A 121 8.56 -5.00 -16.51
N SER A 122 8.01 -5.30 -15.34
CA SER A 122 6.56 -5.49 -15.15
C SER A 122 5.75 -4.25 -15.57
N PHE A 123 6.25 -3.05 -15.26
CA PHE A 123 5.60 -1.79 -15.65
C PHE A 123 5.74 -1.52 -17.14
N LEU A 124 6.91 -1.76 -17.72
CA LEU A 124 7.11 -1.65 -19.17
C LEU A 124 6.25 -2.65 -19.95
N GLY A 125 6.08 -3.87 -19.43
CA GLY A 125 5.16 -4.88 -19.94
C GLY A 125 3.73 -4.37 -19.97
N PHE A 126 3.27 -3.85 -18.83
CA PHE A 126 1.93 -3.26 -18.74
C PHE A 126 1.74 -2.04 -19.65
N VAL A 127 2.69 -1.11 -19.71
CA VAL A 127 2.59 0.09 -20.57
C VAL A 127 2.57 -0.28 -22.06
N LYS A 128 3.41 -1.23 -22.48
CA LYS A 128 3.56 -1.59 -23.89
C LYS A 128 2.49 -2.55 -24.38
N PHE A 129 2.03 -3.46 -23.53
CA PHE A 129 1.18 -4.58 -23.92
C PHE A 129 -0.10 -4.74 -23.09
N GLY A 130 -0.29 -3.94 -22.04
CA GLY A 130 -1.45 -4.03 -21.16
C GLY A 130 -1.41 -5.19 -20.16
N ASP A 131 -0.29 -5.93 -20.07
CA ASP A 131 -0.13 -7.11 -19.21
C ASP A 131 1.27 -7.11 -18.55
N PRO A 132 1.38 -7.10 -17.20
CA PRO A 132 2.67 -7.14 -16.52
C PRO A 132 3.40 -8.49 -16.65
N ASN A 133 2.74 -9.54 -17.17
CA ASN A 133 3.35 -10.85 -17.44
C ASN A 133 4.09 -10.92 -18.78
N ILE A 134 4.00 -9.88 -19.60
CA ILE A 134 4.81 -9.79 -20.82
C ILE A 134 6.08 -9.04 -20.43
N HIS A 135 7.21 -9.73 -20.41
CA HIS A 135 8.49 -9.20 -19.94
C HIS A 135 9.34 -8.66 -21.11
N PRO A 136 9.34 -7.34 -21.38
CA PRO A 136 10.14 -6.75 -22.47
C PRO A 136 11.63 -6.60 -22.12
N VAL A 137 12.01 -6.86 -20.87
CA VAL A 137 13.38 -6.70 -20.36
C VAL A 137 13.96 -8.07 -20.04
N ASN A 138 15.22 -8.30 -20.40
CA ASN A 138 15.94 -9.52 -20.02
C ASN A 138 16.23 -9.55 -18.51
N ASN A 139 16.50 -10.74 -17.96
CA ASN A 139 16.84 -10.92 -16.54
C ASN A 139 15.69 -10.59 -15.56
N ASP A 140 14.45 -10.61 -16.05
CA ASP A 140 13.22 -10.55 -15.25
C ASP A 140 12.93 -11.94 -14.65
N ILE A 141 12.67 -12.01 -13.35
CA ILE A 141 12.29 -13.24 -12.63
C ILE A 141 10.90 -13.16 -12.00
N THR A 142 10.13 -12.12 -12.32
CA THR A 142 8.78 -11.93 -11.80
C THR A 142 7.94 -13.16 -12.15
N PRO A 143 7.41 -13.90 -11.17
CA PRO A 143 6.50 -15.00 -11.46
C PRO A 143 5.21 -14.50 -12.11
N ALA A 144 4.40 -15.42 -12.60
CA ALA A 144 3.08 -15.07 -13.14
C ALA A 144 2.26 -14.27 -12.12
N TRP A 145 1.95 -13.03 -12.49
CA TRP A 145 1.22 -12.06 -11.70
C TRP A 145 -0.26 -12.16 -12.03
N LYS A 146 -0.97 -12.91 -11.18
CA LYS A 146 -2.43 -13.05 -11.25
C LYS A 146 -3.13 -11.70 -11.06
N THR A 147 -4.35 -11.61 -11.57
CA THR A 147 -5.20 -10.46 -11.30
C THR A 147 -5.61 -10.46 -9.84
N PHE A 148 -5.80 -9.29 -9.23
CA PHE A 148 -6.11 -9.17 -7.80
C PHE A 148 -7.37 -9.94 -7.42
N SER A 149 -8.41 -9.92 -8.28
CA SER A 149 -9.65 -10.69 -8.07
C SER A 149 -9.46 -12.21 -8.03
N GLN A 150 -8.31 -12.73 -8.45
CA GLN A 150 -7.98 -14.17 -8.36
C GLN A 150 -7.37 -14.52 -7.00
N GLY A 151 -8.19 -14.42 -5.94
CA GLY A 151 -7.80 -14.83 -4.59
C GLY A 151 -7.04 -13.78 -3.79
N ASN A 152 -7.31 -12.48 -4.05
CA ASN A 152 -6.68 -11.34 -3.38
C ASN A 152 -5.15 -11.42 -3.42
N THR A 153 -4.61 -11.80 -4.58
CA THR A 153 -3.18 -12.00 -4.75
C THR A 153 -2.47 -10.71 -5.13
N GLU A 154 -1.31 -10.48 -4.54
CA GLU A 154 -0.40 -9.40 -4.88
C GLU A 154 0.96 -9.96 -5.30
N MET A 155 1.73 -9.15 -6.02
CA MET A 155 3.15 -9.42 -6.27
C MET A 155 4.01 -8.66 -5.25
N LEU A 156 4.76 -9.39 -4.43
CA LEU A 156 5.76 -8.81 -3.54
C LEU A 156 7.02 -8.45 -4.34
N PHE A 157 7.55 -7.26 -4.10
CA PHE A 157 8.87 -6.84 -4.53
C PHE A 157 9.68 -6.43 -3.30
N ASN A 158 10.51 -7.35 -2.81
CA ASN A 158 11.34 -7.16 -1.62
C ASN A 158 12.78 -7.64 -1.85
N ARG A 159 13.60 -7.60 -0.80
CA ARG A 159 14.88 -8.26 -0.71
C ARG A 159 15.01 -9.05 0.59
N THR A 160 15.81 -10.09 0.56
CA THR A 160 16.25 -10.84 1.73
C THR A 160 17.31 -10.09 2.53
N GLU A 161 17.64 -10.59 3.73
CA GLU A 161 18.69 -10.04 4.59
C GLU A 161 20.08 -10.07 3.93
N ASP A 162 20.36 -11.10 3.12
CA ASP A 162 21.57 -11.25 2.30
C ASP A 162 21.50 -10.51 0.95
N PHE A 163 20.57 -9.54 0.83
CA PHE A 163 20.44 -8.64 -0.33
C PHE A 163 20.14 -9.36 -1.65
N GLN A 164 19.42 -10.48 -1.60
CA GLN A 164 18.88 -11.14 -2.80
C GLN A 164 17.45 -10.66 -3.09
N PRO A 165 17.00 -10.63 -4.35
CA PRO A 165 15.61 -10.31 -4.68
C PRO A 165 14.65 -11.35 -4.06
N ASP A 166 13.64 -10.87 -3.33
CA ASP A 166 12.47 -11.68 -2.92
C ASP A 166 11.27 -11.17 -3.71
N ILE A 167 10.98 -11.84 -4.83
CA ILE A 167 9.90 -11.49 -5.76
C ILE A 167 8.99 -12.70 -5.90
N ARG A 168 7.77 -12.59 -5.37
CA ARG A 168 6.83 -13.71 -5.31
C ARG A 168 5.40 -13.26 -5.13
N PRO A 169 4.42 -14.05 -5.61
CA PRO A 169 3.04 -13.82 -5.25
C PRO A 169 2.79 -14.10 -3.76
N PHE A 170 1.87 -13.37 -3.17
CA PHE A 170 1.30 -13.67 -1.85
C PHE A 170 -0.17 -13.27 -1.82
N THR A 171 -0.91 -13.77 -0.83
CA THR A 171 -2.31 -13.37 -0.59
C THR A 171 -2.32 -12.22 0.40
N THR A 172 -3.05 -11.14 0.08
CA THR A 172 -3.28 -10.03 1.01
C THR A 172 -3.84 -10.54 2.32
N ASP A 173 -3.36 -9.98 3.43
CA ASP A 173 -3.90 -10.28 4.77
C ASP A 173 -5.41 -9.96 4.82
N PRO A 174 -6.28 -10.95 5.12
CA PRO A 174 -7.71 -10.72 5.27
C PRO A 174 -8.05 -9.63 6.28
N ALA A 175 -7.26 -9.50 7.37
CA ALA A 175 -7.49 -8.47 8.38
C ALA A 175 -7.24 -7.05 7.85
N LEU A 176 -6.29 -6.89 6.92
CA LEU A 176 -6.08 -5.62 6.22
C LEU A 176 -7.26 -5.29 5.30
N LEU A 177 -7.78 -6.28 4.57
CA LEU A 177 -8.94 -6.09 3.70
C LEU A 177 -10.19 -5.69 4.50
N GLU A 178 -10.43 -6.32 5.64
CA GLU A 178 -11.54 -5.98 6.55
C GLU A 178 -11.43 -4.54 7.08
N ARG A 179 -10.23 -4.12 7.51
CA ARG A 179 -9.99 -2.72 7.88
C ARG A 179 -10.25 -1.78 6.72
N CYS A 180 -9.78 -2.13 5.51
CA CYS A 180 -9.98 -1.29 4.34
C CYS A 180 -11.43 -1.15 3.91
N GLU A 181 -12.24 -2.20 4.03
CA GLU A 181 -13.69 -2.11 3.82
C GLU A 181 -14.34 -1.15 4.83
N SER A 182 -13.99 -1.29 6.12
CA SER A 182 -14.51 -0.45 7.20
C SER A 182 -14.14 1.02 7.01
N VAL A 183 -12.86 1.30 6.77
CA VAL A 183 -12.32 2.65 6.54
C VAL A 183 -12.97 3.29 5.30
N GLN A 184 -13.14 2.56 4.20
CA GLN A 184 -13.80 3.07 3.00
C GLN A 184 -15.26 3.42 3.28
N ILE A 185 -16.02 2.55 3.97
CA ILE A 185 -17.41 2.83 4.32
C ILE A 185 -17.50 4.13 5.11
N LEU A 186 -16.66 4.33 6.12
CA LEU A 186 -16.63 5.54 6.95
C LEU A 186 -16.40 6.82 6.13
N PHE A 187 -15.52 6.77 5.12
CA PHE A 187 -15.29 7.90 4.22
C PHE A 187 -16.48 8.24 3.32
N PHE A 188 -17.18 7.22 2.81
CA PHE A 188 -18.29 7.43 1.88
C PHE A 188 -19.62 7.74 2.60
N THR A 189 -19.90 7.12 3.75
CA THR A 189 -21.14 7.39 4.51
C THR A 189 -21.12 8.77 5.15
N GLY A 190 -19.96 9.24 5.63
CA GLY A 190 -19.79 10.61 6.11
C GLY A 190 -20.06 11.70 5.05
N SER A 191 -19.95 11.36 3.76
CA SER A 191 -20.32 12.25 2.65
C SER A 191 -21.79 12.15 2.25
N ILE A 192 -22.39 10.95 2.32
CA ILE A 192 -23.78 10.73 1.89
C ILE A 192 -24.78 11.36 2.85
N ASP A 193 -24.57 11.25 4.17
CA ASP A 193 -25.46 11.86 5.17
C ASP A 193 -25.49 13.40 5.14
N ARG A 194 -24.54 14.04 4.43
CA ARG A 194 -24.52 15.50 4.22
C ARG A 194 -25.01 15.95 2.84
N LEU A 195 -25.27 15.03 1.91
CA LEU A 195 -25.71 15.38 0.55
C LEU A 195 -27.23 15.47 0.36
N GLY A 196 -28.03 15.30 1.42
CA GLY A 196 -29.44 15.71 1.42
C GLY A 196 -30.25 15.24 0.22
N TYR A 197 -30.07 13.99 -0.21
CA TYR A 197 -30.96 13.29 -1.13
C TYR A 197 -31.81 12.29 -0.35
#